data_AF-A0A1X7SQQ7-F1
#
_entry.id   AF-A0A1X7SQQ7-F1
#
_cell.length_a   1.000
_cell.length_b   1.000
_cell.length_c   1.000
_cell.angle_alpha   90.00
_cell.angle_beta   90.00
_cell.angle_gamma   90.00
#
_symmetry.space_group_name_H-M   'P 1'
#
loop_
_entity.id
_entity.type
_entity.pdbx_description
1 polymer ?
#
loop_
_entity_poly.entity_id
_entity_poly.type
_entity_poly.pdbx_seq_one_letter_code
_entity_poly.pdbx_strand_id
1 'polypeptide(L)'
;LQPTLKPSCDKLFNGQHSERQRVRNAQKHFQLPSDAEILQAYSKGNCSFVQNDFDNNFYISPDEIDFPIAYEMLIYYQKNRFLQALNLLKFIYRPHNVYCIHIDKGSPQWWINGVKGFTSCLPNVFVAKKLVKIYYGSVSILDAHLSCLSELLT
;
A
#
# COMPACT_ATOMS: atom_id res chain seq x y z
N LEU A 1 16.78 -1.42 3.89
CA LEU A 1 16.88 -0.15 4.65
C LEU A 1 15.96 -0.21 5.87
N GLN A 2 16.42 -0.76 6.99
CA GLN A 2 15.85 -0.56 8.33
C GLN A 2 16.72 -1.30 9.38
N PRO A 3 17.04 -0.69 10.53
CA PRO A 3 17.63 -1.40 11.67
C PRO A 3 16.58 -2.36 12.24
N THR A 4 16.93 -3.63 12.36
CA THR A 4 15.93 -4.69 12.49
C THR A 4 15.44 -4.85 13.93
N LEU A 5 14.28 -4.28 14.22
CA LEU A 5 13.38 -4.89 15.20
C LEU A 5 12.97 -6.26 14.65
N LYS A 6 13.57 -7.34 15.16
CA LYS A 6 13.21 -8.73 14.81
C LYS A 6 12.32 -9.30 15.91
N PRO A 7 10.98 -9.15 15.84
CA PRO A 7 10.08 -9.84 16.75
C PRO A 7 10.03 -11.34 16.43
N SER A 8 9.83 -12.16 17.45
CA SER A 8 9.39 -13.54 17.27
C SER A 8 7.88 -13.54 17.10
N CYS A 9 7.43 -13.74 15.86
CA CYS A 9 6.00 -13.76 15.53
C CYS A 9 5.24 -14.82 16.33
N ASP A 10 5.77 -16.04 16.44
CA ASP A 10 5.12 -17.12 17.20
C ASP A 10 4.88 -16.74 18.66
N LYS A 11 5.90 -16.15 19.31
CA LYS A 11 5.80 -15.71 20.70
C LYS A 11 4.79 -14.58 20.87
N LEU A 12 4.70 -13.66 19.90
CA LEU A 12 3.69 -12.59 19.91
C LEU A 12 2.27 -13.14 19.70
N PHE A 13 2.08 -14.02 18.71
CA PHE A 13 0.79 -14.64 18.42
C PHE A 13 0.30 -15.53 19.57
N ASN A 14 1.22 -16.22 20.25
CA ASN A 14 0.93 -17.00 21.46
C ASN A 14 0.76 -16.12 22.72
N GLY A 15 0.78 -14.79 22.60
CA GLY A 15 0.53 -13.87 23.70
C GLY A 15 1.63 -13.80 24.76
N GLN A 16 2.86 -14.22 24.46
CA GLN A 16 3.96 -14.22 25.43
C GLN A 16 4.27 -12.80 25.92
N HIS A 17 4.09 -12.57 27.23
CA HIS A 17 4.23 -11.24 27.82
C HIS A 17 5.65 -10.67 27.70
N SER A 18 6.69 -11.49 27.89
CA SER A 18 8.09 -11.06 27.80
C SER A 18 8.45 -10.54 26.41
N GLU A 19 7.98 -11.22 25.35
CA GLU A 19 8.22 -10.81 23.98
C GLU A 19 7.45 -9.52 23.64
N ARG A 20 6.20 -9.39 24.08
CA ARG A 20 5.42 -8.15 23.94
C ARG A 20 6.14 -6.98 24.60
N GLN A 21 6.68 -7.16 25.81
CA GLN A 21 7.42 -6.11 26.50
C GLN A 21 8.72 -5.72 25.78
N ARG A 22 9.48 -6.72 25.31
CA ARG A 22 10.71 -6.51 24.54
C ARG A 22 10.44 -5.69 23.27
N VAL A 23 9.41 -6.08 22.51
CA VAL A 23 9.02 -5.39 21.26
C VAL A 23 8.54 -3.97 21.56
N ARG A 24 7.69 -3.75 22.57
CA ARG A 24 7.27 -2.39 22.97
C ARG A 24 8.45 -1.50 23.33
N ASN A 25 9.43 -2.02 24.07
CA ASN A 25 10.62 -1.26 24.45
C ASN A 25 11.49 -0.89 23.24
N ALA A 26 11.66 -1.81 22.30
CA ALA A 26 12.41 -1.54 21.08
C ALA A 26 11.67 -0.59 20.14
N GLN A 27 10.34 -0.68 20.05
CA GLN A 27 9.51 0.22 19.24
C GLN A 27 9.65 1.70 19.62
N LYS A 28 9.91 2.01 20.90
CA LYS A 28 10.12 3.41 21.35
C LYS A 28 11.25 4.13 20.61
N HIS A 29 12.24 3.37 20.15
CA HIS A 29 13.42 3.89 19.46
C HIS A 29 13.39 3.59 17.96
N PHE A 30 12.31 2.98 17.48
CA PHE A 30 12.21 2.53 16.09
C PHE A 30 11.66 3.66 15.22
N GLN A 31 12.45 4.05 14.22
CA GLN A 31 12.07 5.08 13.26
C GLN A 31 11.71 4.43 11.93
N LEU A 32 10.48 4.70 11.47
CA LEU A 32 10.05 4.33 10.13
C LEU A 32 10.62 5.32 9.09
N PRO A 33 10.98 4.84 7.88
CA PRO A 33 11.31 5.71 6.77
C PRO A 33 10.11 6.57 6.40
N SER A 34 10.39 7.79 5.99
CA SER A 34 9.40 8.74 5.51
C SER A 34 8.88 8.35 4.13
N ASP A 35 7.66 8.82 3.81
CA ASP A 35 7.08 8.61 2.49
C ASP A 35 7.95 9.19 1.38
N ALA A 36 8.69 10.27 1.62
CA ALA A 36 9.61 10.85 0.63
C ALA A 36 10.77 9.91 0.31
N GLU A 37 11.40 9.30 1.33
CA GLU A 37 12.49 8.33 1.14
C GLU A 37 12.01 7.09 0.39
N ILE A 38 10.82 6.59 0.73
CA ILE A 38 10.25 5.39 0.08
C ILE A 38 9.83 5.72 -1.35
N LEU A 39 9.07 6.79 -1.57
CA LEU A 39 8.66 7.17 -2.92
C LEU A 39 9.86 7.47 -3.82
N GLN A 40 10.93 8.05 -3.28
CA GLN A 40 12.17 8.21 -4.01
C GLN A 40 12.79 6.86 -4.40
N ALA A 41 12.75 5.83 -3.56
CA ALA A 41 13.24 4.49 -3.91
C ALA A 41 12.35 3.79 -4.95
N TYR A 42 11.02 3.96 -4.86
CA TYR A 42 10.04 3.27 -5.70
C TYR A 42 9.71 4.00 -7.02
N SER A 43 10.04 5.29 -7.13
CA SER A 43 9.75 6.11 -8.32
C SER A 43 11.01 6.49 -9.12
N LYS A 44 12.21 6.11 -8.67
CA LYS A 44 13.48 6.50 -9.30
C LYS A 44 13.93 5.45 -10.32
N GLY A 45 13.56 5.65 -11.59
CA GLY A 45 14.07 4.84 -12.70
C GLY A 45 13.29 3.55 -12.93
N ASN A 46 13.96 2.55 -13.53
CA ASN A 46 13.31 1.37 -14.11
C ASN A 46 12.37 0.64 -13.13
N CYS A 47 11.32 0.04 -13.68
CA CYS A 47 10.33 -0.69 -12.89
C CYS A 47 10.86 -2.01 -12.30
N SER A 48 12.11 -2.39 -12.58
CA SER A 48 12.68 -3.65 -12.13
C SER A 48 12.74 -3.77 -10.61
N PHE A 49 13.04 -2.67 -9.90
CA PHE A 49 13.02 -2.70 -8.43
C PHE A 49 11.61 -3.00 -7.89
N VAL A 50 10.60 -2.28 -8.39
CA VAL A 50 9.20 -2.48 -7.97
C VAL A 50 8.70 -3.87 -8.34
N GLN A 51 8.97 -4.32 -9.57
CA GLN A 51 8.56 -5.64 -10.04
C GLN A 51 9.18 -6.77 -9.19
N ASN A 52 10.48 -6.71 -8.92
CA ASN A 52 11.16 -7.71 -8.09
C ASN A 52 10.65 -7.71 -6.64
N ASP A 53 10.31 -6.55 -6.10
CA ASP A 53 9.81 -6.39 -4.73
C ASP A 53 8.33 -6.79 -4.59
N PHE A 54 7.61 -6.89 -5.70
CA PHE A 54 6.25 -7.44 -5.78
C PHE A 54 6.21 -8.92 -6.23
N ASP A 55 7.32 -9.44 -6.74
CA ASP A 55 7.51 -10.85 -7.08
C ASP A 55 7.75 -11.70 -5.83
N ASN A 56 6.66 -11.96 -5.11
CA ASN A 56 6.70 -12.58 -3.79
C ASN A 56 6.61 -14.12 -3.81
N ASN A 57 6.70 -14.77 -5.00
CA ASN A 57 6.59 -16.23 -5.15
C ASN A 57 5.42 -16.84 -4.34
N PHE A 58 4.27 -16.16 -4.31
CA PHE A 58 3.10 -16.68 -3.63
C PHE A 58 2.63 -17.97 -4.30
N TYR A 59 2.26 -18.96 -3.50
CA TYR A 59 1.46 -20.07 -4.01
C TYR A 59 0.11 -19.51 -4.48
N ILE A 60 -0.25 -19.78 -5.72
CA ILE A 60 -1.53 -19.40 -6.32
C ILE A 60 -2.27 -20.69 -6.64
N SER A 61 -3.42 -20.89 -6.00
CA SER A 61 -4.30 -22.02 -6.27
C SER A 61 -5.13 -21.81 -7.55
N PRO A 62 -5.61 -22.89 -8.20
CA PRO A 62 -6.57 -22.78 -9.30
C PRO A 62 -7.83 -22.00 -8.91
N ASP A 63 -8.35 -22.22 -7.69
CA ASP A 63 -9.54 -21.52 -7.19
C ASP A 63 -9.34 -19.99 -7.10
N GLU A 64 -8.13 -19.52 -6.76
CA GLU A 64 -7.80 -18.09 -6.75
C GLU A 64 -7.79 -17.49 -8.17
N ILE A 65 -7.29 -18.25 -9.16
CA ILE A 65 -7.28 -17.81 -10.56
C ILE A 65 -8.70 -17.70 -11.11
N ASP A 66 -9.56 -18.65 -10.74
CA ASP A 66 -10.97 -18.68 -11.16
C ASP A 66 -11.84 -17.65 -10.41
N PHE A 67 -11.31 -16.99 -9.38
CA PHE A 67 -12.01 -15.99 -8.57
C PHE A 67 -11.21 -14.69 -8.41
N PRO A 68 -11.00 -13.90 -9.49
CA PRO A 68 -10.28 -12.63 -9.40
C PRO A 68 -11.03 -11.60 -8.57
N ILE A 69 -10.30 -10.87 -7.73
CA ILE A 69 -10.83 -9.84 -6.84
C ILE A 69 -10.39 -8.45 -7.30
N ALA A 70 -11.34 -7.52 -7.30
CA ALA A 70 -11.09 -6.09 -7.47
C ALA A 70 -11.02 -5.38 -6.11
N TYR A 71 -9.93 -4.64 -5.88
CA TYR A 71 -9.72 -3.85 -4.68
C TYR A 71 -9.78 -2.35 -4.99
N GLU A 72 -10.42 -1.60 -4.10
CA GLU A 72 -10.33 -0.15 -4.05
C GLU A 72 -9.58 0.27 -2.78
N MET A 73 -8.64 1.20 -2.91
CA MET A 73 -7.85 1.73 -1.81
C MET A 73 -7.88 3.26 -1.81
N LEU A 74 -8.60 3.84 -0.86
CA LEU A 74 -8.57 5.28 -0.60
C LEU A 74 -7.38 5.66 0.29
N ILE A 75 -6.47 6.48 -0.24
CA ILE A 75 -5.31 6.98 0.50
C ILE A 75 -5.19 8.50 0.41
N TYR A 76 -4.57 9.11 1.42
CA TYR A 76 -4.35 10.55 1.50
C TYR A 76 -3.01 10.82 2.19
N TYR A 77 -2.40 11.99 1.97
CA TYR A 77 -1.10 12.26 2.56
C TYR A 77 -1.16 12.49 4.07
N GLN A 78 -0.41 11.67 4.80
CA GLN A 78 -0.02 11.84 6.20
C GLN A 78 1.33 11.15 6.42
N LYS A 79 1.96 11.39 7.58
CA LYS A 79 3.24 10.74 7.94
C LYS A 79 3.13 9.21 7.81
N ASN A 80 4.01 8.63 7.01
CA ASN A 80 4.15 7.18 6.77
C ASN A 80 2.90 6.53 6.15
N ARG A 81 2.01 7.29 5.49
CA ARG A 81 0.78 6.72 4.93
C ARG A 81 1.07 5.90 3.67
N PHE A 82 2.00 6.36 2.83
CA PHE A 82 2.42 5.58 1.67
C PHE A 82 3.06 4.27 2.10
N LEU A 83 3.94 4.27 3.11
CA LEU A 83 4.52 3.02 3.64
C LEU A 83 3.45 2.00 4.08
N GLN A 84 2.43 2.47 4.79
CA GLN A 84 1.32 1.62 5.23
C GLN A 84 0.53 1.06 4.04
N ALA A 85 0.18 1.92 3.09
CA ALA A 85 -0.55 1.52 1.89
C ALA A 85 0.26 0.53 1.04
N LEU A 86 1.57 0.77 0.88
CA LEU A 86 2.49 -0.12 0.19
C LEU A 86 2.58 -1.49 0.87
N ASN A 87 2.73 -1.55 2.19
CA ASN A 87 2.78 -2.81 2.92
C ASN A 87 1.45 -3.58 2.83
N LEU A 88 0.32 -2.88 2.91
CA LEU A 88 -1.00 -3.48 2.71
C LEU A 88 -1.11 -4.04 1.30
N LEU A 89 -0.78 -3.24 0.28
CA LEU A 89 -0.84 -3.67 -1.11
C LEU A 89 0.04 -4.90 -1.34
N LYS A 90 1.30 -4.91 -0.87
CA LYS A 90 2.18 -6.09 -0.96
C LYS A 90 1.58 -7.34 -0.31
N PHE A 91 0.91 -7.17 0.83
CA PHE A 91 0.30 -8.29 1.55
C PHE A 91 -0.86 -8.92 0.75
N ILE A 92 -1.69 -8.08 0.11
CA ILE A 92 -2.87 -8.53 -0.64
C ILE A 92 -2.62 -8.73 -2.15
N TYR A 93 -1.45 -8.36 -2.65
CA TYR A 93 -1.16 -8.36 -4.09
C TYR A 93 -1.17 -9.78 -4.66
N ARG A 94 -1.94 -9.98 -5.74
CA ARG A 94 -1.90 -11.16 -6.59
C ARG A 94 -1.95 -10.73 -8.05
N PRO A 95 -1.22 -11.42 -8.95
CA PRO A 95 -1.20 -11.06 -10.38
C PRO A 95 -2.56 -11.14 -11.08
N HIS A 96 -3.47 -12.00 -10.62
CA HIS A 96 -4.82 -12.18 -11.20
C HIS A 96 -5.86 -11.19 -10.66
N ASN A 97 -5.55 -10.45 -9.59
CA ASN A 97 -6.42 -9.42 -9.03
C ASN A 97 -6.20 -8.07 -9.70
N VAL A 98 -7.08 -7.10 -9.43
CA VAL A 98 -6.95 -5.72 -9.91
C VAL A 98 -7.11 -4.72 -8.76
N TYR A 99 -6.33 -3.65 -8.78
CA TYR A 99 -6.23 -2.69 -7.68
C TYR A 99 -6.38 -1.26 -8.19
N CYS A 100 -7.42 -0.56 -7.74
CA CYS A 100 -7.57 0.88 -7.93
C CYS A 100 -7.18 1.63 -6.66
N ILE A 101 -6.31 2.62 -6.79
CA ILE A 101 -5.92 3.51 -5.70
C ILE A 101 -6.55 4.87 -5.94
N HIS A 102 -7.50 5.27 -5.11
CA HIS A 102 -7.98 6.64 -5.08
C HIS A 102 -7.09 7.47 -4.16
N ILE A 103 -6.50 8.54 -4.69
CA ILE A 103 -5.69 9.48 -3.92
C ILE A 103 -6.52 10.73 -3.63
N ASP A 104 -6.61 11.14 -2.36
CA ASP A 104 -7.18 12.45 -2.02
C ASP A 104 -6.47 13.58 -2.78
N LYS A 105 -7.22 14.30 -3.61
CA LYS A 105 -6.74 15.44 -4.40
C LYS A 105 -6.16 16.56 -3.53
N GLY A 106 -6.51 16.62 -2.24
CA GLY A 106 -5.93 17.52 -1.26
C GLY A 106 -4.48 17.19 -0.86
N SER A 107 -3.95 16.03 -1.27
CA SER A 107 -2.57 15.61 -0.97
C SER A 107 -1.53 16.45 -1.74
N PRO A 108 -0.29 16.59 -1.22
CA PRO A 108 0.78 17.30 -1.93
C PRO A 108 1.09 16.68 -3.30
N GLN A 109 1.34 17.54 -4.30
CA GLN A 109 1.55 17.10 -5.68
C GLN A 109 2.74 16.16 -5.85
N TRP A 110 3.84 16.37 -5.11
CA TRP A 110 5.00 15.49 -5.14
C TRP A 110 4.65 14.06 -4.69
N TRP A 111 3.73 13.94 -3.73
CA TRP A 111 3.30 12.65 -3.18
C TRP A 111 2.36 11.94 -4.16
N ILE A 112 1.40 12.68 -4.74
CA ILE A 112 0.52 12.15 -5.81
C ILE A 112 1.36 11.65 -7.00
N ASN A 113 2.34 12.43 -7.44
CA ASN A 113 3.22 12.05 -8.55
C ASN A 113 4.07 10.83 -8.21
N GLY A 114 4.57 10.73 -6.98
CA GLY A 114 5.29 9.55 -6.51
C GLY A 114 4.43 8.28 -6.56
N VAL A 115 3.21 8.34 -6.03
CA VAL A 115 2.29 7.18 -6.06
C VAL A 115 1.94 6.80 -7.50
N LYS A 116 1.72 7.77 -8.39
CA LYS A 116 1.51 7.51 -9.82
C LYS A 116 2.73 6.86 -10.48
N GLY A 117 3.94 7.34 -10.17
CA GLY A 117 5.18 6.75 -10.65
C GLY A 117 5.32 5.29 -10.22
N PHE A 118 5.12 5.03 -8.93
CA PHE A 118 5.12 3.67 -8.37
C PHE A 118 4.10 2.76 -9.04
N THR A 119 2.83 3.17 -9.12
CA THR A 119 1.75 2.33 -9.68
C THR A 119 1.95 2.03 -11.16
N SER A 120 2.58 2.92 -11.93
CA SER A 120 2.90 2.69 -13.35
C SER A 120 3.82 1.48 -13.62
N CYS A 121 4.47 0.96 -12.57
CA CYS A 121 5.33 -0.22 -12.66
C CYS A 121 4.61 -1.56 -12.47
N LEU A 122 3.34 -1.55 -12.08
CA LEU A 122 2.54 -2.75 -11.86
C LEU A 122 1.39 -2.80 -12.87
N PRO A 123 1.19 -3.91 -13.60
CA PRO A 123 0.25 -3.95 -14.72
C PRO A 123 -1.22 -3.91 -14.29
N ASN A 124 -1.53 -4.32 -13.06
CA ASN A 124 -2.86 -4.48 -12.50
C ASN A 124 -3.13 -3.54 -11.32
N VAL A 125 -2.28 -2.52 -11.13
CA VAL A 125 -2.46 -1.46 -10.11
C VAL A 125 -2.50 -0.12 -10.81
N PHE A 126 -3.54 0.68 -10.56
CA PHE A 126 -3.66 2.00 -11.15
C PHE A 126 -4.22 3.02 -10.17
N VAL A 127 -3.96 4.30 -10.46
CA VAL A 127 -4.58 5.42 -9.74
C VAL A 127 -5.82 5.85 -10.50
N ALA A 128 -6.93 6.09 -9.78
CA ALA A 128 -8.18 6.57 -10.38
C ALA A 128 -7.94 7.82 -11.24
N LYS A 129 -8.56 7.87 -12.43
CA LYS A 129 -8.50 8.99 -13.37
C LYS A 129 -9.08 10.26 -12.76
N LYS A 130 -10.22 10.14 -12.08
CA LYS A 130 -10.87 11.27 -11.38
C LYS A 130 -10.51 11.23 -9.90
N LEU A 131 -9.65 12.15 -9.48
CA LEU A 131 -9.35 12.35 -8.06
C LEU A 131 -10.28 13.39 -7.45
N VAL A 132 -10.86 13.06 -6.30
CA VAL A 132 -11.74 13.92 -5.50
C VAL A 132 -10.98 14.45 -4.28
N LYS A 133 -11.24 15.71 -3.90
CA LYS A 133 -10.73 16.25 -2.64
C LYS A 133 -11.61 15.76 -1.50
N ILE A 134 -11.03 15.05 -0.55
CA ILE A 134 -11.76 14.41 0.55
C ILE A 134 -11.97 15.40 1.69
N TYR A 135 -13.20 15.44 2.18
CA TYR A 135 -13.56 16.07 3.44
C TYR A 135 -14.10 15.00 4.39
N TYR A 136 -13.61 14.99 5.62
CA TYR A 136 -14.03 14.02 6.63
C TYR A 136 -15.54 14.13 6.89
N GLY A 137 -16.24 12.99 6.87
CA GLY A 137 -17.69 12.94 7.08
C GLY A 137 -18.54 13.46 5.93
N SER A 138 -17.95 13.71 4.75
CA SER A 138 -18.65 14.25 3.57
C SER A 138 -18.87 13.20 2.49
N VAL A 139 -19.87 13.45 1.62
CA VAL A 139 -20.16 12.68 0.39
C VAL A 139 -18.95 12.54 -0.55
N SER A 140 -17.95 13.41 -0.42
CA SER A 140 -16.69 13.30 -1.17
C SER A 140 -15.99 11.93 -1.03
N ILE A 141 -16.20 11.22 0.09
CA ILE A 141 -15.69 9.86 0.29
C ILE A 141 -16.40 8.88 -0.66
N LEU A 142 -17.73 8.97 -0.75
CA LEU A 142 -18.51 8.17 -1.69
C LEU A 142 -18.09 8.46 -3.14
N ASP A 143 -17.92 9.74 -3.51
CA ASP A 143 -17.47 10.12 -4.84
C ASP A 143 -16.10 9.53 -5.21
N ALA A 144 -15.19 9.43 -4.24
CA ALA A 144 -13.89 8.82 -4.41
C ALA A 144 -13.98 7.30 -4.63
N HIS A 145 -14.79 6.60 -3.84
CA HIS A 145 -15.04 5.17 -4.05
C HIS A 145 -15.69 4.92 -5.42
N LEU A 146 -16.72 5.70 -5.79
CA LEU A 146 -17.40 5.59 -7.08
C LEU A 146 -16.46 5.83 -8.27
N SER A 147 -15.48 6.73 -8.12
CA SER A 147 -14.46 6.95 -9.14
C SER A 147 -13.69 5.66 -9.45
N CYS A 148 -13.17 4.99 -8.41
CA CYS A 148 -12.46 3.73 -8.59
C CYS A 148 -13.38 2.59 -9.06
N LEU A 149 -14.56 2.44 -8.45
CA LEU A 149 -15.51 1.39 -8.81
C LEU A 149 -15.94 1.50 -10.28
N SER A 150 -16.10 2.72 -10.80
CA SER A 150 -16.45 2.94 -12.21
C SER A 150 -15.38 2.42 -13.18
N GLU A 151 -14.11 2.45 -12.77
CA GLU A 151 -13.00 1.98 -13.59
C GLU A 151 -12.72 0.48 -13.42
N LEU A 152 -13.03 -0.08 -12.26
CA LEU A 152 -12.90 -1.52 -11.99
C LEU A 152 -13.97 -2.37 -12.69
N LEU A 153 -15.07 -1.75 -13.13
CA LEU A 153 -16.16 -2.40 -13.87
C LEU A 153 -15.95 -2.43 -15.39
N THR A 154 -14.86 -1.82 -15.89
CA THR A 154 -14.54 -1.70 -17.32
C THR A 154 -13.53 -2.75 -17.75
#